data_AF-L9KK56-F1
#
_entry.id   AF-L9KK56-F1
#
_cell.length_a   1.000
_cell.length_b   1.000
_cell.length_c   1.000
_cell.angle_alpha   90.00
_cell.angle_beta   90.00
_cell.angle_gamma   90.00
#
_symmetry.space_group_name_H-M   'P 1'
#
loop_
_entity.id
_entity.type
_entity.pdbx_description
1 polymer ?
#
loop_
_entity_poly.entity_id
_entity_poly.type
_entity_poly.pdbx_seq_one_letter_code
_entity_poly.pdbx_strand_id
1 'polypeptide(L)'
;MQPLRPVLAGPEGSKKRLFNVDRHVGMAVAGLLADARSLADIAREEASNFRSNFGYNIPLKHLADRMAMYVYAYTLHSTIRPFGCKFMLGSYSVNDGAQLYVIDPSGVSYSYWGCAIGKARQAAKTEIEKLQMKEMTCCDVAKEVAIIIYIVHDEVKGKAFELELS
;
A
#
# COMPACT_ATOMS: atom_id res chain seq x y z
N MET A 1 -15.43 8.22 18.60
CA MET A 1 -14.83 7.33 17.58
C MET A 1 -13.43 7.00 18.06
N GLN A 2 -13.20 5.79 18.57
CA GLN A 2 -11.89 5.38 19.11
C GLN A 2 -10.89 5.26 17.95
N PRO A 3 -9.64 5.74 18.08
CA PRO A 3 -8.64 5.52 17.06
C PRO A 3 -8.38 4.01 16.93
N LEU A 4 -8.43 3.50 15.70
CA LEU A 4 -8.09 2.11 15.38
C LEU A 4 -6.64 1.87 15.80
N ARG A 5 -6.43 0.94 16.74
CA ARG A 5 -5.09 0.54 17.16
C ARG A 5 -4.41 -0.20 15.99
N PRO A 6 -3.14 0.11 15.66
CA PRO A 6 -2.40 -0.63 14.64
C PRO A 6 -2.22 -2.08 15.10
N VAL A 7 -2.40 -3.04 14.18
CA VAL A 7 -2.40 -4.48 14.51
C VAL A 7 -1.02 -5.01 14.89
N LEU A 8 0.09 -4.36 14.54
CA LEU A 8 1.40 -4.61 15.14
C LEU A 8 2.17 -3.27 15.21
N ALA A 9 2.25 -2.68 16.41
CA ALA A 9 3.14 -1.54 16.63
C ALA A 9 4.57 -2.06 16.76
N GLY A 10 5.39 -1.85 15.72
CA GLY A 10 6.84 -1.89 15.86
C GLY A 10 7.31 -0.95 16.99
N PRO A 11 8.55 -1.12 17.49
CA PRO A 11 9.08 -0.37 18.63
C PRO A 11 8.85 1.14 18.49
N GLU A 12 8.66 1.84 19.61
CA GLU A 12 8.45 3.29 19.62
C GLU A 12 9.58 4.01 18.85
N GLY A 13 9.21 4.76 17.81
CA GLY A 13 10.15 5.39 16.87
C GLY A 13 10.30 4.68 15.52
N SER A 14 9.63 3.55 15.28
CA SER A 14 9.70 2.86 13.98
C SER A 14 9.11 3.71 12.85
N LYS A 15 9.81 3.71 11.72
CA LYS A 15 9.43 4.44 10.50
C LYS A 15 8.38 3.65 9.72
N LYS A 16 7.15 3.60 10.25
CA LYS A 16 6.03 2.84 9.67
C LYS A 16 5.80 3.18 8.21
N ARG A 17 5.62 2.13 7.41
CA ARG A 17 5.33 2.19 5.97
C ARG A 17 3.96 1.63 5.64
N LEU A 18 3.28 1.01 6.61
CA LEU A 18 1.88 0.60 6.51
C LEU A 18 0.98 1.63 7.20
N PHE A 19 -0.12 1.94 6.54
CA PHE A 19 -1.12 2.89 7.02
C PHE A 19 -2.51 2.29 6.84
N ASN A 20 -3.32 2.34 7.88
CA ASN A 20 -4.75 2.07 7.76
C ASN A 20 -5.43 3.31 7.14
N VAL A 21 -6.15 3.13 6.03
CA VAL A 21 -6.88 4.20 5.33
C VAL A 21 -8.36 4.15 5.68
N ASP A 22 -8.94 2.96 5.69
CA ASP A 22 -10.32 2.72 6.07
C ASP A 22 -10.44 1.31 6.66
N ARG A 23 -11.59 0.96 7.25
CA ARG A 23 -11.80 -0.36 7.87
C ARG A 23 -11.49 -1.53 6.93
N HIS A 24 -11.74 -1.36 5.64
CA HIS A 24 -11.51 -2.36 4.60
C HIS A 24 -10.28 -2.06 3.72
N VAL A 25 -9.55 -0.97 3.96
CA VAL A 25 -8.44 -0.50 3.10
C VAL A 25 -7.16 -0.24 3.89
N GLY A 26 -6.09 -0.91 3.47
CA GLY A 26 -4.72 -0.66 3.91
C GLY A 26 -3.88 0.00 2.81
N MET A 27 -2.84 0.72 3.21
CA MET A 27 -1.87 1.34 2.31
C MET A 27 -0.43 0.98 2.70
N ALA A 28 0.39 0.61 1.72
CA ALA A 28 1.82 0.37 1.88
C ALA A 28 2.64 1.32 0.99
N VAL A 29 3.75 1.87 1.48
CA VAL A 29 4.48 2.94 0.76
C VAL A 29 5.99 2.70 0.66
N ALA A 30 6.55 3.00 -0.51
CA ALA A 30 7.99 3.08 -0.75
C ALA A 30 8.40 4.47 -1.25
N GLY A 31 9.34 5.10 -0.56
CA GLY A 31 9.83 6.46 -0.86
C GLY A 31 9.88 7.37 0.37
N LEU A 32 9.67 8.67 0.14
CA LEU A 32 9.71 9.70 1.17
C LEU A 32 8.53 9.56 2.15
N LEU A 33 8.83 9.34 3.43
CA LEU A 33 7.81 9.05 4.46
C LEU A 33 6.93 10.26 4.82
N ALA A 34 7.43 11.48 4.66
CA ALA A 34 6.62 12.68 4.87
C ALA A 34 5.47 12.72 3.87
N ASP A 35 5.79 12.51 2.58
CA ASP A 35 4.82 12.41 1.49
C ASP A 35 3.85 11.23 1.70
N ALA A 36 4.36 10.08 2.15
CA ALA A 36 3.55 8.91 2.48
C ALA A 36 2.46 9.22 3.51
N ARG A 37 2.79 10.00 4.56
CA ARG A 37 1.84 10.39 5.60
C ARG A 37 0.78 11.33 5.05
N SER A 38 1.17 12.35 4.28
CA SER A 38 0.23 13.24 3.61
C SER A 38 -0.75 12.48 2.72
N LEU A 39 -0.24 11.54 1.90
CA LEU A 39 -1.09 10.71 1.04
C LEU A 39 -2.02 9.79 1.85
N ALA A 40 -1.56 9.26 2.99
CA ALA A 40 -2.42 8.48 3.88
C ALA A 40 -3.60 9.31 4.41
N ASP A 41 -3.33 10.55 4.80
CA ASP A 41 -4.34 11.46 5.33
C ASP A 41 -5.34 11.88 4.23
N ILE A 42 -4.86 12.21 3.03
CA ILE A 42 -5.72 12.49 1.86
C ILE A 42 -6.60 11.27 1.53
N ALA A 43 -6.04 10.06 1.54
CA ALA A 43 -6.79 8.84 1.25
C ALA A 43 -7.89 8.58 2.31
N ARG A 44 -7.60 8.83 3.59
CA ARG A 44 -8.57 8.72 4.68
C ARG A 44 -9.70 9.72 4.52
N GLU A 45 -9.36 10.96 4.17
CA GLU A 45 -10.34 12.01 3.94
C GLU A 45 -11.25 11.68 2.76
N GLU A 46 -10.69 11.25 1.63
CA GLU A 46 -11.47 10.84 0.45
C GLU A 46 -12.40 9.66 0.78
N ALA A 47 -11.91 8.64 1.49
CA ALA A 47 -12.70 7.49 1.91
C ALA A 47 -13.84 7.88 2.88
N SER A 48 -13.55 8.75 3.85
CA SER A 48 -14.54 9.26 4.81
C SER A 48 -15.61 10.12 4.13
N ASN A 49 -15.20 10.99 3.21
CA ASN A 49 -16.09 11.86 2.45
C ASN A 49 -17.00 11.04 1.55
N PHE A 50 -16.47 10.06 0.82
CA PHE A 50 -17.26 9.15 0.00
C PHE A 50 -18.33 8.44 0.85
N ARG A 51 -17.91 7.86 1.98
CA ARG A 51 -18.83 7.16 2.88
C ARG A 51 -19.92 8.08 3.43
N SER A 52 -19.58 9.31 3.77
CA SER A 52 -20.54 10.30 4.28
C SER A 52 -21.56 10.72 3.21
N ASN A 53 -21.12 10.83 1.96
CA ASN A 53 -21.96 11.27 0.84
C ASN A 53 -22.84 10.15 0.28
N PHE A 54 -22.34 8.92 0.23
CA PHE A 54 -23.02 7.80 -0.44
C PHE A 54 -23.56 6.74 0.52
N GLY A 55 -23.17 6.76 1.81
CA GLY A 55 -23.67 5.86 2.84
C GLY A 55 -23.04 4.46 2.86
N TYR A 56 -22.02 4.20 2.03
CA TYR A 56 -21.31 2.90 2.00
C TYR A 56 -19.79 3.06 1.81
N ASN A 57 -19.05 1.97 1.99
CA ASN A 57 -17.59 1.93 1.85
C ASN A 57 -17.14 2.33 0.44
N ILE A 58 -16.11 3.17 0.32
CA ILE A 58 -15.52 3.49 -0.98
C ILE A 58 -14.98 2.22 -1.69
N PRO A 59 -15.35 1.95 -2.95
CA PRO A 59 -14.73 0.89 -3.73
C PRO A 59 -13.24 1.18 -3.97
N LEU A 60 -12.37 0.17 -3.88
CA LEU A 60 -10.92 0.41 -3.95
C LEU A 60 -10.47 1.04 -5.26
N LYS A 61 -11.07 0.61 -6.38
CA LYS A 61 -10.80 1.22 -7.69
C LYS A 61 -11.09 2.72 -7.68
N HIS A 62 -12.20 3.13 -7.08
CA HIS A 62 -12.57 4.54 -7.00
C HIS A 62 -11.53 5.33 -6.19
N LEU A 63 -11.16 4.82 -5.01
CA LEU A 63 -10.12 5.43 -4.19
C LEU A 63 -8.78 5.51 -4.94
N ALA A 64 -8.37 4.44 -5.63
CA ALA A 64 -7.12 4.41 -6.39
C ALA A 64 -7.12 5.45 -7.52
N ASP A 65 -8.20 5.57 -8.29
CA ASP A 65 -8.33 6.56 -9.36
C ASP A 65 -8.28 8.00 -8.79
N ARG A 66 -8.97 8.26 -7.67
CA ARG A 66 -8.95 9.58 -7.00
C ARG A 66 -7.57 9.94 -6.49
N MET A 67 -6.88 9.01 -5.86
CA MET A 67 -5.51 9.19 -5.39
C MET A 67 -4.52 9.40 -6.55
N ALA A 68 -4.69 8.66 -7.65
CA ALA A 68 -3.87 8.81 -8.85
C ALA A 68 -4.05 10.20 -9.48
N MET A 69 -5.29 10.69 -9.59
CA MET A 69 -5.58 12.06 -10.04
C MET A 69 -4.94 13.12 -9.13
N TYR A 70 -4.99 12.93 -7.81
CA TYR A 70 -4.37 13.84 -6.85
C TYR A 70 -2.85 13.92 -7.06
N VAL A 71 -2.19 12.77 -7.19
CA VAL A 71 -0.76 12.68 -7.46
C VAL A 71 -0.41 13.32 -8.80
N TYR A 72 -1.21 13.04 -9.85
CA TYR A 72 -1.01 13.61 -11.18
C TYR A 72 -1.07 15.15 -11.17
N ALA A 73 -2.00 15.73 -10.40
CA ALA A 73 -2.12 17.19 -10.29
C ALA A 73 -0.80 17.81 -9.79
N TYR A 74 -0.13 17.20 -8.81
CA TYR A 74 1.17 17.70 -8.31
C TYR A 74 2.32 17.53 -9.30
N THR A 75 2.16 16.68 -10.33
CA THR A 75 3.13 16.53 -11.42
C THR A 75 2.94 17.56 -12.52
N LEU A 76 1.72 18.05 -12.73
CA LEU A 76 1.42 19.07 -13.76
C LEU A 76 1.79 20.50 -13.33
N HIS A 77 1.71 20.82 -12.04
CA HIS A 77 1.95 22.17 -11.53
C HIS A 77 3.46 22.41 -11.33
N SER A 78 4.07 23.17 -12.24
CA SER A 78 5.52 23.44 -12.26
C SER A 78 6.09 24.14 -11.02
N THR A 79 5.24 24.73 -10.17
CA THR A 79 5.62 25.44 -8.94
C THR A 79 5.61 24.55 -7.70
N ILE A 80 5.11 23.31 -7.81
CA ILE A 80 4.98 22.37 -6.71
C ILE A 80 5.80 21.13 -7.02
N ARG A 81 6.53 20.61 -6.03
CA ARG A 81 7.28 19.36 -6.22
C ARG A 81 6.31 18.16 -6.30
N PRO A 82 6.55 17.20 -7.22
CA PRO A 82 5.83 15.93 -7.22
C PRO A 82 6.05 15.12 -5.94
N PHE A 83 5.17 14.15 -5.70
CA PHE A 83 5.31 13.21 -4.59
C PHE A 83 6.49 12.27 -4.80
N GLY A 84 7.36 12.18 -3.79
CA GLY A 84 8.56 11.35 -3.79
C GLY A 84 8.32 9.91 -3.33
N CYS A 85 7.12 9.36 -3.54
CA CYS A 85 6.80 7.99 -3.13
C CYS A 85 5.80 7.30 -4.05
N LYS A 86 5.95 5.98 -4.16
CA LYS A 86 5.00 5.05 -4.76
C LYS A 86 4.24 4.36 -3.63
N PHE A 87 2.94 4.12 -3.81
CA PHE A 87 2.14 3.46 -2.78
C PHE A 87 1.21 2.41 -3.39
N MET A 88 0.82 1.47 -2.54
CA MET A 88 -0.11 0.38 -2.85
C MET A 88 -1.30 0.52 -1.94
N LEU A 89 -2.50 0.37 -2.51
CA LEU A 89 -3.76 0.27 -1.78
C LEU A 89 -4.25 -1.17 -1.90
N GLY A 90 -4.48 -1.80 -0.75
CA GLY A 90 -5.06 -3.14 -0.68
C GLY A 90 -6.40 -3.08 0.04
N SER A 91 -7.37 -3.86 -0.42
CA SER A 91 -8.66 -3.98 0.26
C SER A 91 -9.25 -5.36 0.14
N TYR A 92 -10.17 -5.65 1.07
CA TYR A 92 -11.04 -6.80 0.96
C TYR A 92 -12.49 -6.40 1.27
N SER A 93 -13.41 -6.82 0.41
CA SER A 93 -14.85 -6.70 0.62
C SER A 93 -15.49 -8.02 0.19
N VAL A 94 -16.58 -8.42 0.86
CA VAL A 94 -17.33 -9.64 0.49
C VAL A 94 -17.87 -9.53 -0.95
N ASN A 95 -18.21 -8.32 -1.39
CA ASN A 95 -18.79 -8.09 -2.73
C ASN A 95 -17.74 -8.04 -3.83
N ASP A 96 -16.57 -7.45 -3.56
CA ASP A 96 -15.55 -7.15 -4.57
C ASP A 96 -14.33 -8.09 -4.52
N GLY A 97 -14.25 -8.93 -3.48
CA GLY A 97 -13.11 -9.78 -3.21
C GLY A 97 -11.86 -9.01 -2.76
N ALA A 98 -10.71 -9.67 -2.85
CA ALA A 98 -9.41 -9.06 -2.60
C ALA A 98 -8.97 -8.24 -3.81
N GLN A 99 -8.52 -7.01 -3.57
CA GLN A 99 -8.07 -6.09 -4.60
C GLN A 99 -6.77 -5.40 -4.17
N LEU A 100 -5.88 -5.17 -5.13
CA LEU A 100 -4.61 -4.49 -4.92
C LEU A 100 -4.33 -3.54 -6.09
N TYR A 101 -4.14 -2.26 -5.78
CA TYR A 101 -3.77 -1.23 -6.73
C TYR A 101 -2.42 -0.61 -6.35
N VAL A 102 -1.60 -0.30 -7.34
CA VAL A 102 -0.33 0.43 -7.17
C VAL A 102 -0.46 1.76 -7.89
N ILE A 103 -0.11 2.85 -7.22
CA ILE A 103 -0.12 4.20 -7.75
C ILE A 103 1.31 4.73 -7.82
N ASP A 104 1.73 5.13 -9.01
CA ASP A 104 3.04 5.70 -9.30
C ASP A 104 3.03 7.24 -9.15
N PRO A 105 4.15 7.90 -8.80
CA PRO A 105 4.27 9.37 -8.78
C PRO A 105 3.84 10.08 -10.08
N SER A 106 3.83 9.38 -11.21
CA SER A 106 3.28 9.88 -12.47
C SER A 106 1.75 10.06 -12.47
N GLY A 107 1.05 9.59 -11.44
CA GLY A 107 -0.41 9.64 -11.36
C GLY A 107 -1.12 8.53 -12.13
N VAL A 108 -0.40 7.43 -12.42
CA VAL A 108 -0.97 6.24 -13.06
C VAL A 108 -1.21 5.16 -12.00
N SER A 109 -2.37 4.51 -12.07
CA SER A 109 -2.74 3.38 -11.20
C SER A 109 -2.91 2.09 -12.00
N TYR A 110 -2.43 0.98 -11.42
CA TYR A 110 -2.54 -0.37 -12.01
C TYR A 110 -3.04 -1.37 -10.98
N SER A 111 -3.85 -2.35 -11.42
CA SER A 111 -4.32 -3.46 -10.58
C SER A 111 -3.37 -4.65 -10.67
N TYR A 112 -3.15 -5.35 -9.56
CA TYR A 112 -2.29 -6.54 -9.47
C TYR A 112 -2.90 -7.62 -8.59
N TRP A 113 -2.45 -8.86 -8.77
CA TRP A 113 -2.68 -9.96 -7.81
C TRP A 113 -1.54 -10.07 -6.78
N GLY A 114 -0.35 -9.60 -7.14
CA GLY A 114 0.81 -9.45 -6.27
C GLY A 114 1.76 -8.42 -6.87
N CYS A 115 2.37 -7.58 -6.04
CA CYS A 115 3.29 -6.54 -6.49
C CYS A 115 4.38 -6.28 -5.45
N ALA A 116 5.56 -5.87 -5.91
CA ALA A 116 6.65 -5.39 -5.08
C ALA A 116 7.06 -3.98 -5.54
N ILE A 117 7.27 -3.08 -4.57
CA ILE A 117 7.75 -1.72 -4.81
C ILE A 117 8.96 -1.42 -3.92
N GLY A 118 9.83 -0.51 -4.37
CA GLY A 118 11.03 -0.10 -3.63
C GLY A 118 12.30 -0.86 -4.04
N LYS A 119 13.24 -0.99 -3.10
CA LYS A 119 14.53 -1.65 -3.34
C LYS A 119 14.34 -3.15 -3.55
N ALA A 120 15.17 -3.74 -4.41
CA ALA A 120 15.14 -5.16 -4.75
C ALA A 120 13.78 -5.69 -5.28
N ARG A 121 12.93 -4.79 -5.78
CA ARG A 121 11.61 -5.13 -6.36
C ARG A 121 11.68 -6.18 -7.48
N GLN A 122 12.79 -6.20 -8.23
CA GLN A 122 12.92 -7.11 -9.37
C GLN A 122 13.08 -8.56 -8.90
N ALA A 123 13.92 -8.80 -7.88
CA ALA A 123 14.09 -10.12 -7.27
C ALA A 123 12.78 -10.57 -6.58
N ALA A 124 12.17 -9.68 -5.79
CA ALA A 124 10.89 -9.97 -5.14
C ALA A 124 9.77 -10.30 -6.16
N LYS A 125 9.73 -9.57 -7.28
CA LYS A 125 8.76 -9.83 -8.36
C LYS A 125 8.92 -11.23 -8.94
N THR A 126 10.16 -11.69 -9.17
CA THR A 126 10.43 -13.04 -9.67
C THR A 126 9.85 -14.12 -8.75
N GLU A 127 9.95 -13.96 -7.43
CA GLU A 127 9.36 -14.91 -6.48
C GLU A 127 7.83 -14.81 -6.44
N ILE A 128 7.27 -13.59 -6.46
CA ILE A 128 5.82 -13.36 -6.50
C ILE A 128 5.19 -14.03 -7.72
N GLU A 129 5.84 -13.99 -8.89
CA GLU A 129 5.34 -14.60 -10.13
C GLU A 129 5.24 -16.13 -10.08
N LYS A 130 5.89 -16.80 -9.12
CA LYS A 130 5.79 -18.25 -8.91
C LYS A 130 4.52 -18.64 -8.14
N LEU A 131 3.86 -17.70 -7.47
CA LEU A 131 2.73 -17.94 -6.57
C LEU A 131 1.38 -17.84 -7.28
N GLN A 132 0.46 -18.75 -6.96
CA GLN A 132 -0.93 -18.70 -7.43
C GLN A 132 -1.80 -17.86 -6.48
N MET A 133 -1.55 -16.55 -6.44
CA MET A 133 -2.15 -15.60 -5.47
C MET A 133 -3.69 -15.70 -5.34
N LYS A 134 -4.39 -16.04 -6.42
CA LYS A 134 -5.86 -16.15 -6.43
C LYS A 134 -6.41 -17.35 -5.64
N GLU A 135 -5.60 -18.39 -5.50
CA GLU A 135 -6.01 -19.68 -4.92
C GLU A 135 -5.53 -19.83 -3.48
N MET A 136 -4.72 -18.89 -3.00
CA MET A 136 -4.09 -18.93 -1.70
C MET A 136 -4.94 -18.23 -0.64
N THR A 137 -4.86 -18.72 0.60
CA THR A 137 -5.46 -18.04 1.75
C THR A 137 -4.58 -16.86 2.19
N CYS A 138 -5.15 -15.88 2.91
CA CYS A 138 -4.37 -14.76 3.45
C CYS A 138 -3.23 -15.22 4.37
N CYS A 139 -3.42 -16.32 5.11
CA CYS A 139 -2.40 -16.88 6.00
C CYS A 139 -1.20 -17.41 5.18
N ASP A 140 -1.47 -18.10 4.08
CA ASP A 140 -0.42 -18.65 3.21
C ASP A 140 0.30 -17.53 2.47
N VAL A 141 -0.44 -16.54 1.94
CA VAL A 141 0.17 -15.36 1.31
C VAL A 141 1.06 -14.60 2.29
N ALA A 142 0.65 -14.42 3.55
CA ALA A 142 1.47 -13.74 4.55
C ALA A 142 2.79 -14.47 4.83
N LYS A 143 2.76 -15.81 4.89
CA LYS A 143 3.97 -16.64 5.05
C LYS A 143 4.89 -16.51 3.84
N GLU A 144 4.35 -16.66 2.63
CA GLU A 144 5.12 -16.54 1.40
C GLU A 144 5.76 -15.15 1.25
N VAL A 145 5.01 -14.08 1.54
CA VAL A 145 5.56 -12.71 1.52
C VAL A 145 6.70 -12.55 2.53
N ALA A 146 6.59 -13.13 3.73
CA ALA A 146 7.68 -13.11 4.70
C ALA A 146 8.92 -13.87 4.21
N ILE A 147 8.73 -15.02 3.56
CA ILE A 147 9.82 -15.80 2.94
C ILE A 147 10.49 -14.99 1.81
N ILE A 148 9.70 -14.37 0.93
CA ILE A 148 10.22 -13.55 -0.16
C ILE A 148 11.05 -12.38 0.38
N ILE A 149 10.55 -11.68 1.40
CA ILE A 149 11.29 -10.57 2.02
C ILE A 149 12.61 -11.07 2.60
N TYR A 150 12.61 -12.23 3.26
CA TYR A 150 13.82 -12.83 3.82
C TYR A 150 14.85 -13.18 2.73
N ILE A 151 14.43 -13.89 1.67
CA ILE A 151 15.29 -14.28 0.53
C ILE A 151 15.93 -13.05 -0.12
N VAL A 152 15.11 -12.05 -0.43
CA VAL A 152 15.55 -10.84 -1.14
C VAL A 152 16.45 -9.96 -0.26
N HIS A 153 16.28 -10.00 1.06
CA HIS A 153 17.15 -9.27 1.99
C HIS A 153 18.52 -9.93 2.17
N ASP A 154 18.60 -11.26 2.16
CA ASP A 154 19.86 -12.01 2.29
C ASP A 154 20.84 -11.68 1.14
N GLU A 155 20.32 -11.51 -0.08
CA GLU A 155 21.11 -11.02 -1.22
C GLU A 155 21.74 -9.62 -0.98
N VAL A 156 21.24 -8.84 -0.01
CA VAL A 156 21.54 -7.42 0.18
C VAL A 156 22.43 -7.12 1.40
N LYS A 157 22.63 -8.06 2.34
CA LYS A 157 23.67 -8.17 3.42
C LYS A 157 23.11 -8.70 4.75
N GLY A 158 23.92 -9.47 5.49
CA GLY A 158 23.63 -10.08 6.81
C GLY A 158 23.48 -9.14 8.01
N LYS A 159 22.71 -8.06 7.90
CA LYS A 159 22.23 -7.26 9.05
C LYS A 159 20.79 -7.64 9.37
N ALA A 160 20.46 -7.68 10.66
CA ALA A 160 19.08 -7.82 11.13
C ALA A 160 18.20 -6.74 10.50
N PHE A 161 16.99 -7.11 10.08
CA PHE A 161 16.00 -6.22 9.49
C PHE A 161 14.70 -6.24 10.29
N GLU A 162 13.94 -5.15 10.20
CA GLU A 162 12.60 -5.03 10.77
C GLU A 162 11.58 -5.40 9.70
N LEU A 163 10.66 -6.30 10.04
CA LEU A 163 9.56 -6.73 9.19
C LEU A 163 8.25 -6.12 9.72
N GLU A 164 7.56 -5.36 8.89
CA GLU A 164 6.25 -4.78 9.18
C GLU A 164 5.19 -5.55 8.37
N LEU A 165 4.21 -6.14 9.07
CA LEU A 165 3.07 -6.86 8.51
C LEU A 165 1.79 -6.38 9.22
N SER A 166 0.67 -6.25 8.49
CA SER A 166 -0.63 -5.81 9.03
C SER A 166 -1.78 -6.55 8.40
#